data_AF-A0A0E2APG3-F1
#
_entry.id   AF-A0A0E2APG3-F1
#
_cell.length_a   1.000
_cell.length_b   1.000
_cell.length_c   1.000
_cell.angle_alpha   90.00
_cell.angle_beta   90.00
_cell.angle_gamma   90.00
#
_symmetry.space_group_name_H-M   'P 1'
#
loop_
_entity.id
_entity.type
_entity.pdbx_description
1 polymer ?
#
loop_
_entity_poly.entity_id
_entity_poly.type
_entity_poly.pdbx_seq_one_letter_code
_entity_poly.pdbx_strand_id
1 'polypeptide(L)'
;MKKNILFFLLYTIMCFTSYSQNKQISYSSVNGLVTYDNGSGTKADIGAKLYIIPCKYFKQDIELKNDSIQMGYESLLQYIKWKELVGQEQAIAKLKEYDFYISAEEQIRREGELAICLVDILKSNKVKYSCTIDNTGKYKTTIPYGNYYFIFKSANKSVDKSILNGRGTYNIYKIKLYSKYKDISTSFNADYH
;
A
#
# COMPACT_ATOMS: atom_id res chain seq x y z
N MET A 1 -34.71 36.37 39.48
CA MET A 1 -33.48 35.54 39.40
C MET A 1 -33.68 34.18 38.75
N LYS A 2 -34.76 33.42 39.04
CA LYS A 2 -34.99 32.07 38.45
C LYS A 2 -35.08 32.03 36.89
N LYS A 3 -35.67 33.05 36.25
CA LYS A 3 -35.77 33.15 34.78
C LYS A 3 -34.42 33.32 34.07
N ASN A 4 -33.47 34.04 34.68
CA ASN A 4 -32.15 34.30 34.09
C ASN A 4 -31.24 33.07 34.18
N ILE A 5 -31.39 32.26 35.22
CA ILE A 5 -30.67 30.99 35.39
C ILE A 5 -31.11 29.98 34.32
N LEU A 6 -32.42 29.89 34.06
CA LEU A 6 -32.95 29.01 33.02
C LEU A 6 -32.43 29.41 31.62
N PHE A 7 -32.35 30.71 31.34
CA PHE A 7 -31.82 31.23 30.08
C PHE A 7 -30.32 30.91 29.91
N PHE A 8 -29.55 31.03 30.99
CA PHE A 8 -28.12 30.70 30.98
C PHE A 8 -27.89 29.20 30.78
N LEU A 9 -28.74 28.36 31.39
CA LEU A 9 -28.68 26.91 31.24
C LEU A 9 -29.06 26.45 29.83
N LEU A 10 -30.09 27.05 29.23
CA LEU A 10 -30.49 26.80 27.85
C LEU A 10 -29.40 27.23 26.87
N TYR A 11 -28.77 28.38 27.10
CA TYR A 11 -27.67 28.87 26.27
C TYR A 11 -26.45 27.95 26.32
N THR A 12 -26.04 27.50 27.51
CA THR A 12 -24.92 26.56 27.64
C THR A 12 -25.22 25.22 26.97
N ILE A 13 -26.43 24.66 27.15
CA ILE A 13 -26.84 23.42 26.46
C ILE A 13 -26.84 23.59 24.93
N MET A 14 -27.31 24.73 24.41
CA MET A 14 -27.23 25.03 22.98
C MET A 14 -25.79 25.15 22.48
N CYS A 15 -24.90 25.81 23.24
CA CYS A 15 -23.48 25.89 22.88
C CYS A 15 -22.80 24.50 22.91
N PHE A 16 -23.11 23.64 23.89
CA PHE A 16 -22.56 22.28 23.96
C PHE A 16 -23.09 21.36 22.86
N THR A 17 -24.37 21.47 22.50
CA THR A 17 -24.97 20.71 21.38
C THR A 17 -24.49 21.21 20.02
N SER A 18 -24.16 22.50 19.89
CA SER A 18 -23.55 23.08 18.69
C SER A 18 -22.08 22.66 18.54
N TYR A 19 -21.34 22.54 19.65
CA TYR A 19 -19.97 22.03 19.65
C TYR A 19 -19.94 20.51 19.39
N SER A 20 -20.97 19.78 19.82
CA SER A 20 -21.20 18.38 19.49
C SER A 20 -21.93 18.19 18.16
N GLN A 21 -21.85 19.15 17.23
CA GLN A 21 -22.10 18.85 15.84
C GLN A 21 -21.10 17.78 15.40
N ASN A 22 -21.59 16.54 15.35
CA ASN A 22 -20.97 15.39 14.74
C ASN A 22 -20.14 15.86 13.54
N LYS A 23 -18.82 15.82 13.67
CA LYS A 23 -17.91 16.07 12.55
C LYS A 23 -18.25 15.01 11.51
N GLN A 24 -19.09 15.37 10.54
CA GLN A 24 -19.69 14.42 9.63
C GLN A 24 -18.56 13.74 8.87
N ILE A 25 -18.28 12.49 9.24
CA ILE A 25 -17.20 11.73 8.63
C ILE A 25 -17.65 11.45 7.20
N SER A 26 -16.93 12.04 6.24
CA SER A 26 -17.13 11.74 4.83
C SER A 26 -16.47 10.43 4.48
N TYR A 27 -17.10 9.66 3.59
CA TYR A 27 -16.64 8.33 3.20
C TYR A 27 -16.38 8.29 1.69
N SER A 28 -15.37 7.52 1.32
CA SER A 28 -15.04 7.16 -0.05
C SER A 28 -15.49 5.73 -0.32
N SER A 29 -16.25 5.53 -1.39
CA SER A 29 -16.43 4.20 -1.99
C SER A 29 -15.18 3.89 -2.80
N VAL A 30 -14.44 2.87 -2.37
CA VAL A 30 -13.22 2.43 -3.00
C VAL A 30 -13.46 1.10 -3.69
N ASN A 31 -13.02 1.00 -4.93
CA ASN A 31 -13.15 -0.18 -5.76
C ASN A 31 -11.86 -0.40 -6.54
N GLY A 32 -11.70 -1.59 -7.11
CA GLY A 32 -10.58 -1.88 -7.99
C GLY A 32 -10.53 -3.33 -8.42
N LEU A 33 -9.62 -3.59 -9.35
CA LEU A 33 -9.27 -4.91 -9.85
C LEU A 33 -7.88 -5.31 -9.35
N VAL A 34 -7.75 -6.54 -8.91
CA VAL A 34 -6.49 -7.16 -8.48
C VAL A 34 -6.18 -8.29 -9.44
N THR A 35 -5.08 -8.15 -10.16
CA THR A 35 -4.62 -9.12 -11.15
C THR A 35 -3.21 -9.59 -10.86
N TYR A 36 -2.81 -10.69 -11.49
CA TYR A 36 -1.43 -11.13 -11.56
C TYR A 36 -1.10 -11.60 -12.97
N ASP A 37 0.17 -11.51 -13.34
CA ASP A 37 0.71 -12.05 -14.57
C ASP A 37 1.56 -13.29 -14.27
N ASN A 38 1.35 -14.34 -15.06
CA ASN A 38 2.03 -15.62 -14.97
C ASN A 38 2.92 -15.91 -16.20
N GLY A 39 3.22 -14.90 -17.02
CA GLY A 39 4.00 -15.02 -18.26
C GLY A 39 3.18 -15.47 -19.47
N SER A 40 1.93 -15.93 -19.27
CA SER A 40 0.98 -16.24 -20.35
C SER A 40 -0.13 -15.19 -20.50
N GLY A 41 -0.07 -14.11 -19.71
CA GLY A 41 -1.03 -13.02 -19.70
C GLY A 41 -1.63 -12.76 -18.32
N THR A 42 -2.33 -11.63 -18.24
CA THR A 42 -2.93 -11.11 -17.00
C THR A 42 -4.20 -11.88 -16.61
N LYS A 43 -4.26 -12.33 -15.35
CA LYS A 43 -5.40 -13.05 -14.77
C LYS A 43 -5.88 -12.38 -13.49
N ALA A 44 -7.14 -12.60 -13.12
CA ALA A 44 -7.67 -12.17 -11.82
C ALA A 44 -6.97 -12.92 -10.68
N ASP A 45 -6.53 -12.19 -9.65
CA ASP A 45 -5.88 -12.77 -8.47
C ASP A 45 -6.94 -13.19 -7.43
N ILE A 46 -7.65 -14.27 -7.75
CA ILE A 46 -8.73 -14.78 -6.92
C ILE A 46 -8.17 -15.24 -5.57
N GLY A 47 -8.78 -14.74 -4.48
CA GLY A 47 -8.35 -15.03 -3.11
C GLY A 47 -7.29 -14.07 -2.56
N ALA A 48 -6.83 -13.10 -3.37
CA ALA A 48 -5.99 -12.02 -2.88
C ALA A 48 -6.69 -11.25 -1.75
N LYS A 49 -5.88 -10.64 -0.87
CA LYS A 49 -6.36 -9.87 0.28
C LYS A 49 -5.91 -8.43 0.17
N LEU A 50 -6.83 -7.51 0.49
CA LEU A 50 -6.50 -6.11 0.67
C LEU A 50 -6.58 -5.76 2.16
N TYR A 51 -5.50 -5.18 2.67
CA TYR A 51 -5.41 -4.59 3.99
C TYR A 51 -5.28 -3.08 3.89
N ILE A 52 -6.04 -2.35 4.70
CA ILE A 52 -6.06 -0.90 4.65
C ILE A 52 -5.77 -0.34 6.03
N ILE A 53 -4.72 0.48 6.07
CA ILE A 53 -4.10 0.91 7.31
C ILE A 53 -3.95 2.42 7.29
N PRO A 54 -4.54 3.16 8.24
CA PRO A 54 -4.32 4.59 8.36
C PRO A 54 -2.81 4.91 8.46
N CYS A 55 -2.32 5.90 7.70
CA CYS A 55 -0.88 6.24 7.67
C CYS A 55 -0.29 6.49 9.06
N LYS A 56 -1.08 7.00 10.02
CA LYS A 56 -0.64 7.22 11.41
C LYS A 56 -0.12 5.97 12.13
N TYR A 57 -0.41 4.78 11.63
CA TYR A 57 0.04 3.51 12.19
C TYR A 57 1.25 2.92 11.49
N PHE A 58 1.67 3.51 10.36
CA PHE A 58 2.86 3.13 9.61
C PHE A 58 4.05 3.95 10.12
N LYS A 59 5.17 3.28 10.42
CA LYS A 59 6.41 3.96 10.85
C LYS A 59 7.14 4.53 9.64
N GLN A 60 7.82 5.66 9.81
CA GLN A 60 8.64 6.29 8.77
C GLN A 60 9.70 5.34 8.18
N ASP A 61 10.31 4.48 9.02
CA ASP A 61 11.27 3.47 8.57
C ASP A 61 10.68 2.49 7.55
N ILE A 62 9.38 2.19 7.64
CA ILE A 62 8.72 1.27 6.70
C ILE A 62 8.46 1.98 5.37
N GLU A 63 8.12 3.28 5.41
CA GLU A 63 8.01 4.10 4.20
C GLU A 63 9.33 4.14 3.45
N LEU A 64 10.43 4.48 4.15
CA LEU A 64 11.78 4.54 3.57
C LEU A 64 12.25 3.19 2.99
N LYS A 65 11.93 2.09 3.67
CA LYS A 65 12.26 0.74 3.17
C LYS A 65 11.48 0.42 1.89
N ASN A 66 10.18 0.72 1.85
CA ASN A 66 9.35 0.48 0.67
C ASN A 66 9.81 1.31 -0.54
N ASP A 67 10.05 2.60 -0.34
CA ASP A 67 10.52 3.50 -1.40
C ASP A 67 11.87 3.03 -1.95
N SER A 68 12.80 2.63 -1.07
CA SER A 68 14.09 2.08 -1.49
C SER A 68 13.99 0.77 -2.25
N ILE A 69 13.04 -0.12 -1.92
CA ILE A 69 12.82 -1.36 -2.66
C ILE A 69 12.30 -1.05 -4.07
N GLN A 70 11.39 -0.08 -4.18
CA GLN A 70 10.90 0.39 -5.47
C GLN A 70 12.04 0.95 -6.34
N MET A 71 12.92 1.76 -5.75
CA MET A 71 14.13 2.25 -6.44
C MET A 71 15.02 1.10 -6.92
N GLY A 72 15.13 0.01 -6.15
CA GLY A 72 15.88 -1.17 -6.57
C GLY A 72 15.29 -1.89 -7.77
N TYR A 73 13.96 -1.99 -7.85
CA TYR A 73 13.31 -2.52 -9.05
C TYR A 73 13.54 -1.64 -10.28
N GLU A 74 13.50 -0.32 -10.12
CA GLU A 74 13.82 0.62 -11.20
C GLU A 74 15.28 0.46 -11.64
N SER A 75 16.21 0.29 -10.70
CA SER A 75 17.62 -0.01 -10.98
C SER A 75 17.77 -1.30 -11.79
N LEU A 76 17.06 -2.38 -11.43
CA LEU A 76 17.09 -3.66 -12.14
C LEU A 76 16.48 -3.57 -13.55
N LEU A 77 15.40 -2.80 -13.74
CA LEU A 77 14.83 -2.56 -15.07
C LEU A 77 15.82 -1.83 -15.98
N GLN A 78 16.52 -0.84 -15.44
CA GLN A 78 17.57 -0.13 -16.18
C GLN A 78 18.78 -1.02 -16.46
N TYR A 79 19.14 -1.93 -15.53
CA TYR A 79 20.16 -2.94 -15.77
C TYR A 79 19.85 -3.81 -16.97
N ILE A 80 18.64 -4.36 -17.06
CA ILE A 80 18.24 -5.24 -18.16
C ILE A 80 18.41 -4.51 -19.50
N LYS A 81 17.91 -3.27 -19.60
CA LYS A 81 18.07 -2.44 -20.80
C LYS A 81 19.53 -2.18 -21.14
N TRP A 82 20.35 -1.80 -20.16
CA TRP A 82 21.76 -1.53 -20.40
C TRP A 82 22.55 -2.79 -20.75
N LYS A 83 22.25 -3.94 -20.14
CA LYS A 83 22.90 -5.21 -20.43
C LYS A 83 22.74 -5.60 -21.89
N GLU A 84 21.55 -5.41 -22.45
CA GLU A 84 21.27 -5.66 -23.87
C GLU A 84 22.06 -4.73 -24.80
N LEU A 85 22.33 -3.49 -24.37
CA LEU A 85 22.98 -2.47 -25.20
C LEU A 85 24.51 -2.49 -25.12
N VAL A 86 25.07 -2.69 -23.92
CA VAL A 86 26.51 -2.47 -23.64
C VAL A 86 27.18 -3.67 -22.97
N GLY A 87 26.45 -4.76 -22.75
CA GLY A 87 26.96 -5.92 -22.00
C GLY A 87 26.99 -5.70 -20.49
N GLN A 88 27.22 -6.79 -19.75
CA GLN A 88 27.03 -6.82 -18.30
C GLN A 88 27.94 -5.88 -17.51
N GLU A 89 29.25 -5.88 -17.78
CA GLU A 89 30.22 -5.09 -17.00
C GLU A 89 29.98 -3.58 -17.16
N GLN A 90 29.75 -3.12 -18.39
CA GLN A 90 29.49 -1.71 -18.69
C GLN A 90 28.11 -1.27 -18.17
N ALA A 91 27.11 -2.16 -18.17
CA ALA A 91 25.81 -1.89 -17.59
C ALA A 91 25.89 -1.65 -16.08
N ILE A 92 26.66 -2.48 -15.35
CA ILE A 92 26.86 -2.30 -13.90
C ILE A 92 27.62 -1.00 -13.62
N ALA A 93 28.65 -0.67 -14.40
CA ALA A 93 29.38 0.58 -14.25
C ALA A 93 28.46 1.80 -14.41
N LYS A 94 27.63 1.82 -15.47
CA LYS A 94 26.64 2.88 -15.70
C LYS A 94 25.61 2.99 -14.60
N LEU A 95 25.17 1.87 -14.02
CA LEU A 95 24.19 1.90 -12.93
C LEU A 95 24.75 2.52 -11.66
N LYS A 96 26.01 2.23 -11.32
CA LYS A 96 26.69 2.79 -10.15
C LYS A 96 26.81 4.32 -10.18
N GLU A 97 26.67 4.93 -11.35
CA GLU A 97 26.64 6.39 -11.51
C GLU A 97 25.30 7.03 -11.12
N TYR A 98 24.24 6.23 -10.95
CA TYR A 98 22.93 6.72 -10.53
C TYR A 98 22.74 6.66 -9.02
N ASP A 99 22.21 7.74 -8.44
CA ASP A 99 21.87 7.86 -7.01
C ASP A 99 20.85 6.81 -6.51
N PHE A 100 20.17 6.11 -7.42
CA PHE A 100 19.17 5.09 -7.10
C PHE A 100 19.69 3.64 -7.23
N TYR A 101 20.98 3.43 -7.52
CA TYR A 101 21.53 2.08 -7.55
C TYR A 101 21.57 1.44 -6.15
N ILE A 102 21.09 0.20 -6.09
CA ILE A 102 21.13 -0.65 -4.91
C ILE A 102 21.62 -2.03 -5.34
N SER A 103 22.49 -2.65 -4.56
CA SER A 103 22.94 -4.00 -4.84
C SER A 103 21.82 -5.02 -4.60
N ALA A 104 21.90 -6.17 -5.27
CA ALA A 104 20.96 -7.27 -5.05
C ALA A 104 20.92 -7.71 -3.57
N GLU A 105 22.07 -7.75 -2.89
CA GLU A 105 22.18 -8.09 -1.47
C GLU A 105 21.44 -7.09 -0.57
N GLU A 106 21.60 -5.79 -0.84
CA GLU A 106 20.95 -4.74 -0.07
C GLU A 106 19.44 -4.71 -0.34
N GLN A 107 19.03 -5.02 -1.57
CA GLN A 107 17.63 -5.21 -1.93
C GLN A 107 17.00 -6.37 -1.15
N ILE A 108 17.63 -7.55 -1.17
CA ILE A 108 17.21 -8.76 -0.43
C ILE A 108 17.05 -8.45 1.06
N ARG A 109 18.04 -7.77 1.67
CA ARG A 109 18.00 -7.39 3.08
C ARG A 109 16.80 -6.49 3.39
N ARG A 110 16.58 -5.45 2.58
CA ARG A 110 15.47 -4.49 2.78
C ARG A 110 14.10 -5.15 2.59
N GLU A 111 13.96 -6.02 1.59
CA GLU A 111 12.73 -6.78 1.35
C GLU A 111 12.41 -7.73 2.53
N GLY A 112 13.42 -8.41 3.09
CA GLY A 112 13.26 -9.22 4.30
C GLY A 112 12.81 -8.41 5.51
N GLU A 113 13.41 -7.24 5.74
CA GLU A 113 13.02 -6.35 6.84
C GLU A 113 11.61 -5.78 6.68
N LEU A 114 11.23 -5.41 5.45
CA LEU A 114 9.88 -4.94 5.14
C LEU A 114 8.86 -6.07 5.38
N ALA A 115 9.16 -7.29 4.94
CA ALA A 115 8.28 -8.45 5.15
C ALA A 115 8.02 -8.73 6.63
N ILE A 116 9.05 -8.69 7.49
CA ILE A 116 8.90 -8.84 8.94
C ILE A 116 8.00 -7.73 9.50
N CYS A 117 8.28 -6.46 9.16
CA CYS A 117 7.48 -5.32 9.61
C CYS A 117 6.01 -5.43 9.19
N LEU A 118 5.74 -5.90 7.97
CA LEU A 118 4.39 -6.10 7.47
C LEU A 118 3.67 -7.22 8.23
N VAL A 119 4.34 -8.34 8.49
CA VAL A 119 3.76 -9.43 9.28
C VAL A 119 3.32 -8.95 10.66
N ASP A 120 4.15 -8.16 11.34
CA ASP A 120 3.82 -7.60 12.65
C ASP A 120 2.63 -6.64 12.59
N ILE A 121 2.58 -5.77 11.57
CA ILE A 121 1.46 -4.86 11.37
C ILE A 121 0.17 -5.63 11.07
N LEU A 122 0.22 -6.62 10.19
CA LEU A 122 -0.94 -7.41 9.77
C LEU A 122 -1.49 -8.29 10.91
N LYS A 123 -0.65 -8.72 11.85
CA LYS A 123 -1.06 -9.42 13.07
C LYS A 123 -1.56 -8.48 14.17
N SER A 124 -1.31 -7.18 14.06
CA SER A 124 -1.72 -6.20 15.06
C SER A 124 -3.15 -5.70 14.84
N ASN A 125 -3.73 -5.06 15.86
CA ASN A 125 -5.03 -4.40 15.80
C ASN A 125 -5.04 -3.07 14.98
N LYS A 126 -3.95 -2.78 14.25
CA LYS A 126 -3.75 -1.58 13.43
C LYS A 126 -4.39 -1.69 12.05
N VAL A 127 -4.60 -2.91 11.55
CA VAL A 127 -5.43 -3.14 10.37
C VAL A 127 -6.86 -2.74 10.73
N LYS A 128 -7.38 -1.70 10.08
CA LYS A 128 -8.72 -1.18 10.38
C LYS A 128 -9.76 -1.65 9.38
N TYR A 129 -9.36 -1.86 8.14
CA TYR A 129 -10.24 -2.38 7.11
C TYR A 129 -9.51 -3.46 6.34
N SER A 130 -10.25 -4.49 5.96
CA SER A 130 -9.76 -5.52 5.05
C SER A 130 -10.91 -5.98 4.19
N CYS A 131 -10.63 -6.31 2.93
CA CYS A 131 -11.59 -6.99 2.08
C CYS A 131 -10.92 -8.16 1.36
N THR A 132 -11.75 -9.15 1.05
CA THR A 132 -11.36 -10.27 0.20
C THR A 132 -11.73 -9.92 -1.23
N ILE A 133 -10.86 -10.25 -2.16
CA ILE A 133 -11.08 -10.04 -3.59
C ILE A 133 -12.03 -11.14 -4.07
N ASP A 134 -13.04 -10.74 -4.84
CA ASP A 134 -14.06 -11.65 -5.35
C ASP A 134 -13.52 -12.57 -6.46
N ASN A 135 -14.37 -13.48 -6.93
CA ASN A 135 -14.04 -14.45 -7.97
C ASN A 135 -13.79 -13.82 -9.37
N THR A 136 -13.99 -12.52 -9.53
CA THR A 136 -13.68 -11.76 -10.74
C THR A 136 -12.40 -10.93 -10.59
N GLY A 137 -11.71 -11.03 -9.45
CA GLY A 137 -10.56 -10.19 -9.14
C GLY A 137 -10.94 -8.80 -8.64
N LYS A 138 -12.22 -8.50 -8.44
CA LYS A 138 -12.68 -7.17 -8.03
C LYS A 138 -12.85 -7.08 -6.52
N TYR A 139 -12.80 -5.87 -6.00
CA TYR A 139 -13.19 -5.58 -4.64
C TYR A 139 -13.95 -4.26 -4.57
N LYS A 140 -14.75 -4.12 -3.51
CA LYS A 140 -15.44 -2.89 -3.16
C LYS A 140 -15.51 -2.73 -1.65
N THR A 141 -15.22 -1.54 -1.16
CA THR A 141 -15.30 -1.20 0.27
C THR A 141 -15.59 0.28 0.45
N THR A 142 -16.01 0.68 1.65
CA THR A 142 -16.31 2.07 1.99
C THR A 142 -15.46 2.48 3.19
N ILE A 143 -14.71 3.56 3.06
CA ILE A 143 -13.67 3.96 4.03
C ILE A 143 -13.78 5.46 4.29
N PRO A 144 -13.63 5.92 5.55
CA PRO A 144 -13.55 7.36 5.84
C PRO A 144 -12.47 8.05 5.03
N TYR A 145 -12.69 9.33 4.71
CA TYR A 145 -11.65 10.17 4.13
C TYR A 145 -10.40 10.22 5.01
N GLY A 146 -9.24 10.30 4.38
CA GLY A 146 -7.95 10.29 5.07
C GLY A 146 -6.81 9.74 4.22
N ASN A 147 -5.65 9.56 4.86
CA ASN A 147 -4.45 9.01 4.23
C ASN A 147 -4.24 7.57 4.72
N TYR A 148 -4.11 6.63 3.78
CA TYR A 148 -4.04 5.21 4.06
C TYR A 148 -2.93 4.54 3.24
N TYR A 149 -2.41 3.46 3.81
CA TYR A 149 -1.70 2.43 3.07
C TYR A 149 -2.68 1.36 2.63
N PHE A 150 -2.68 1.07 1.34
CA PHE A 150 -3.35 -0.07 0.72
C PHE A 150 -2.30 -1.15 0.48
N ILE A 151 -2.42 -2.26 1.19
CA ILE A 151 -1.50 -3.40 1.10
C ILE A 151 -2.27 -4.55 0.47
N PHE A 152 -1.98 -4.82 -0.78
CA PHE A 152 -2.50 -5.98 -1.49
C PHE A 152 -1.56 -7.15 -1.26
N LYS A 153 -2.12 -8.32 -0.93
CA LYS A 153 -1.40 -9.58 -0.84
C LYS A 153 -1.95 -10.52 -1.89
N SER A 154 -1.10 -10.96 -2.82
CA SER A 154 -1.45 -11.96 -3.82
C SER A 154 -1.76 -13.30 -3.16
N ALA A 155 -2.71 -14.05 -3.74
CA ALA A 155 -2.93 -15.46 -3.40
C ALA A 155 -2.19 -16.41 -4.35
N ASN A 156 -1.82 -15.92 -5.54
CA ASN A 156 -1.24 -16.71 -6.62
C ASN A 156 0.26 -16.50 -6.82
N LYS A 157 0.87 -15.59 -6.07
CA LYS A 157 2.32 -15.42 -5.98
C LYS A 157 2.81 -15.97 -4.65
N SER A 158 3.70 -16.98 -4.70
CA SER A 158 4.43 -17.47 -3.55
C SER A 158 5.79 -16.79 -3.44
N VAL A 159 6.29 -16.60 -2.22
CA VAL A 159 7.71 -16.28 -2.00
C VAL A 159 8.53 -17.46 -2.49
N ASP A 160 9.16 -17.33 -3.65
CA ASP A 160 10.10 -18.35 -4.11
C ASP A 160 11.30 -18.35 -3.16
N LYS A 161 11.51 -19.46 -2.45
CA LYS A 161 12.56 -19.58 -1.42
C LYS A 161 13.96 -19.60 -2.02
N SER A 162 14.08 -19.82 -3.33
CA SER A 162 15.38 -19.92 -4.02
C SER A 162 16.00 -18.57 -4.34
N ILE A 163 15.22 -17.50 -4.33
CA ILE A 163 15.69 -16.13 -4.51
C ILE A 163 14.87 -15.24 -3.58
N LEU A 164 15.50 -14.63 -2.59
CA LEU A 164 14.91 -13.58 -1.74
C LEU A 164 14.58 -12.30 -2.54
N ASN A 165 14.05 -12.42 -3.76
CA ASN A 165 13.40 -11.34 -4.47
C ASN A 165 11.96 -11.30 -3.96
N GLY A 166 11.66 -10.38 -3.05
CA GLY A 166 10.33 -9.94 -2.62
C GLY A 166 9.46 -9.37 -3.75
N ARG A 167 9.68 -9.79 -5.00
CA ARG A 167 8.74 -9.59 -6.10
C ARG A 167 7.48 -10.41 -5.83
N GLY A 168 6.34 -9.78 -6.01
CA GLY A 168 5.10 -10.47 -6.36
C GLY A 168 4.12 -10.80 -5.24
N THR A 169 4.52 -10.86 -3.96
CA THR A 169 3.52 -11.22 -2.92
C THR A 169 2.75 -10.03 -2.39
N TYR A 170 3.37 -8.86 -2.24
CA TYR A 170 2.72 -7.66 -1.70
C TYR A 170 2.94 -6.43 -2.58
N ASN A 171 1.87 -5.66 -2.81
CA ASN A 171 1.93 -4.33 -3.40
C ASN A 171 1.40 -3.31 -2.38
N ILE A 172 2.15 -2.23 -2.16
CA ILE A 172 1.85 -1.23 -1.14
C ILE A 172 1.71 0.14 -1.78
N TYR A 173 0.58 0.80 -1.53
CA TYR A 173 0.32 2.14 -2.05
C TYR A 173 -0.10 3.10 -0.95
N LYS A 174 0.53 4.28 -0.92
CA LYS A 174 0.11 5.41 -0.09
C LYS A 174 -0.96 6.22 -0.82
N ILE A 175 -2.19 6.20 -0.33
CA ILE A 175 -3.35 6.79 -0.99
C ILE A 175 -3.99 7.86 -0.12
N LYS A 176 -4.30 9.00 -0.73
CA LYS A 176 -5.13 10.06 -0.14
C LYS A 176 -6.57 9.89 -0.64
N LEU A 177 -7.51 9.62 0.26
CA LEU A 177 -8.93 9.48 -0.02
C LEU A 177 -9.67 10.75 0.40
N TYR A 178 -9.91 11.65 -0.56
CA TYR A 178 -10.72 12.87 -0.36
C TYR A 178 -11.83 13.01 -1.41
N SER A 179 -12.13 11.92 -2.14
CA SER A 179 -13.17 11.85 -3.17
C SER A 179 -14.23 10.83 -2.78
N LYS A 180 -15.47 11.07 -3.21
CA LYS A 180 -16.61 10.16 -2.97
C LYS A 180 -16.40 8.78 -3.57
N TYR A 181 -15.66 8.71 -4.69
CA TYR A 181 -15.31 7.49 -5.39
C TYR A 181 -13.82 7.46 -5.69
N LYS A 182 -13.20 6.29 -5.58
CA LYS A 182 -11.81 6.07 -5.97
C LYS A 182 -11.64 4.66 -6.51
N ASP A 183 -11.11 4.55 -7.72
CA ASP A 183 -10.66 3.27 -8.27
C ASP A 183 -9.17 3.09 -8.00
N ILE A 184 -8.81 1.95 -7.42
CA ILE A 184 -7.44 1.59 -7.01
C ILE A 184 -7.23 0.13 -7.38
N SER A 185 -6.77 -0.08 -8.61
CA SER A 185 -6.43 -1.39 -9.14
C SER A 185 -4.94 -1.69 -8.98
N THR A 186 -4.57 -2.96 -8.89
CA THR A 186 -3.17 -3.39 -8.83
C THR A 186 -2.95 -4.65 -9.66
N SER A 187 -1.74 -4.80 -10.20
CA SER A 187 -1.31 -6.02 -10.89
C SER A 187 0.02 -6.49 -10.32
N PHE A 188 0.12 -7.77 -9.98
CA PHE A 188 1.37 -8.43 -9.63
C PHE A 188 2.06 -8.93 -10.89
N ASN A 189 3.22 -8.36 -11.23
CA ASN A 189 3.93 -8.71 -12.48
C ASN A 189 4.48 -10.15 -12.45
N ALA A 190 4.72 -10.69 -13.66
CA ALA A 190 5.40 -11.96 -13.84
C ALA A 190 6.83 -11.88 -13.29
N ASP A 191 7.27 -12.99 -12.71
CA ASP A 191 8.68 -13.16 -12.34
C ASP A 191 9.41 -13.37 -13.67
N TYR A 192 10.05 -12.32 -14.18
CA TYR A 192 10.93 -12.45 -15.33
C TYR A 192 12.10 -13.33 -14.90
N HIS A 193 12.07 -14.59 -15.36
CA HIS A 193 13.16 -15.56 -15.24
C HIS A 193 14.34 -15.17 -16.12
#